data_AF-A0A482TGH1-F1
#
_entry.id   AF-A0A482TGH1-F1
#
_cell.length_a   1.000
_cell.length_b   1.000
_cell.length_c   1.000
_cell.angle_alpha   90.00
_cell.angle_beta   90.00
_cell.angle_gamma   90.00
#
_symmetry.space_group_name_H-M   'P 1'
#
loop_
_entity.id
_entity.type
_entity.pdbx_description
1 polymer ?
#
loop_
_entity_poly.entity_id
_entity_poly.type
_entity_poly.pdbx_seq_one_letter_code
_entity_poly.pdbx_strand_id
1 'polypeptide(L)' 'MGLLTSKKALVGLVLMVVGTLAFVPSALGTASVPVYALAVAALVLTAGTWLVGTSGDGRPV' A
#
# COMPACT_ATOMS: atom_id res chain seq x y z
N MET A 1 -6.93 1.47 -19.15
CA MET A 1 -7.82 2.16 -18.19
C MET A 1 -6.97 3.06 -17.29
N GLY A 2 -7.44 4.26 -16.96
CA GLY A 2 -6.71 5.15 -16.06
C GLY A 2 -6.69 4.61 -14.62
N LEU A 3 -5.60 4.88 -13.87
CA LEU A 3 -5.45 4.47 -12.46
C LEU A 3 -6.60 4.93 -11.57
N LEU A 4 -7.26 6.04 -11.94
CA LEU A 4 -8.38 6.63 -11.20
C LEU A 4 -9.75 6.16 -11.71
N THR A 5 -9.80 5.37 -12.78
CA THR A 5 -11.04 4.86 -13.40
C THR A 5 -11.40 3.47 -12.86
N SER A 6 -10.40 2.69 -12.42
CA SER A 6 -10.62 1.36 -11.85
C SER A 6 -10.77 1.44 -10.32
N LYS A 7 -11.90 0.94 -9.79
CA LYS A 7 -12.11 0.85 -8.34
C LYS A 7 -10.99 0.04 -7.66
N LYS A 8 -10.52 -1.03 -8.31
CA LYS A 8 -9.42 -1.88 -7.83
C LYS A 8 -8.12 -1.08 -7.70
N ALA A 9 -7.78 -0.31 -8.73
CA ALA A 9 -6.60 0.56 -8.73
C ALA A 9 -6.69 1.64 -7.65
N LEU A 10 -7.86 2.27 -7.51
CA LEU A 10 -8.08 3.32 -6.51
C LEU A 10 -7.93 2.80 -5.07
N VAL A 11 -8.53 1.64 -4.77
CA VAL A 11 -8.38 0.99 -3.46
C VAL A 11 -6.92 0.62 -3.21
N GLY A 12 -6.25 0.04 -4.20
CA GLY A 12 -4.83 -0.29 -4.10
C GLY A 12 -3.96 0.93 -3.80
N LEU A 13 -4.23 2.05 -4.48
CA LEU A 13 -3.50 3.30 -4.28
C LEU A 13 -3.70 3.85 -2.87
N VAL A 14 -4.93 3.85 -2.36
CA VAL A 14 -5.21 4.28 -0.98
C VAL A 14 -4.47 3.41 0.03
N LEU A 15 -4.51 2.08 -0.13
CA LEU A 15 -3.79 1.15 0.75
C LEU A 15 -2.27 1.36 0.67
N MET A 16 -1.74 1.63 -0.52
CA MET A 16 -0.32 1.92 -0.70
C MET A 16 0.11 3.19 0.07
N VAL A 17 -0.69 4.26 -0.01
CA VAL A 17 -0.44 5.49 0.75
C VAL A 17 -0.54 5.24 2.25
N VAL A 18 -1.62 4.59 2.71
CA VAL A 18 -1.83 4.32 4.14
C VAL A 18 -0.73 3.43 4.71
N GLY A 19 -0.38 2.34 4.02
CA GLY A 19 0.68 1.43 4.43
C GLY A 19 2.04 2.12 4.50
N THR A 20 2.37 2.97 3.52
CA THR A 20 3.62 3.75 3.54
C THR A 20 3.65 4.74 4.70
N LEU A 21 2.57 5.48 4.91
CA LEU A 21 2.47 6.45 6.00
C LEU A 21 2.54 5.80 7.38
N ALA A 22 2.07 4.57 7.52
CA ALA A 22 2.16 3.82 8.78
C ALA A 22 3.60 3.52 9.21
N PHE A 23 4.57 3.51 8.28
CA PHE A 23 5.99 3.37 8.63
C PHE A 23 6.64 4.67 9.12
N VAL A 24 6.05 5.84 8.82
CA VAL A 24 6.68 7.16 9.06
C VAL A 24 7.13 7.37 10.50
N PRO A 25 6.33 7.09 11.55
CA PRO A 25 6.76 7.32 12.92
C PRO A 25 7.98 6.48 13.32
N SER A 26 8.06 5.24 12.81
CA SER A 26 9.21 4.36 13.04
C SER A 26 10.44 4.79 12.25
N ALA A 27 10.26 5.20 10.98
CA ALA A 27 11.36 5.61 10.10
C ALA A 27 12.01 6.92 10.56
N LEU A 28 11.23 7.83 11.14
CA LEU A 28 11.71 9.10 11.67
C LEU A 28 12.18 8.99 13.14
N GLY A 29 12.02 7.82 13.77
CA GLY A 29 12.36 7.64 15.19
C GLY A 29 11.52 8.49 16.15
N THR A 30 10.36 8.98 15.71
CA THR A 30 9.50 9.86 16.52
C THR A 30 8.61 9.09 17.50
N ALA A 31 8.44 7.78 17.30
CA ALA A 31 7.71 6.90 18.21
C ALA A 31 8.26 5.47 18.20
N SER A 32 8.20 4.79 19.35
CA SER A 32 8.44 3.35 19.44
C SER A 32 7.24 2.59 18.90
N VAL A 33 7.32 2.19 17.62
CA VAL A 33 6.27 1.40 16.97
C VAL A 33 6.54 -0.09 17.21
N PRO A 34 5.58 -0.86 17.74
CA PRO A 34 5.78 -2.28 17.98
C PRO A 34 5.86 -3.07 16.67
N VAL A 35 6.64 -4.15 16.67
CA VAL A 35 6.90 -4.98 15.47
C VAL A 35 5.61 -5.51 14.82
N TYR A 36 4.59 -5.87 15.60
CA TYR A 36 3.31 -6.33 15.05
C TYR A 36 2.57 -5.23 14.27
N ALA A 37 2.70 -3.96 14.67
CA ALA A 37 2.11 -2.84 13.93
C ALA A 37 2.87 -2.62 12.60
N LEU A 38 4.19 -2.77 12.60
CA LEU A 38 5.01 -2.73 11.38
C LEU A 38 4.68 -3.89 10.43
N ALA A 39 4.40 -5.08 10.97
CA ALA A 39 3.96 -6.22 10.18
C ALA A 39 2.61 -5.95 9.48
N VAL A 40 1.65 -5.35 10.19
CA VAL A 40 0.37 -4.94 9.60
C VAL A 40 0.58 -3.84 8.55
N ALA A 41 1.42 -2.84 8.83
CA ALA A 41 1.75 -1.80 7.85
C ALA A 41 2.36 -2.39 6.57
N ALA A 42 3.25 -3.38 6.70
CA ALA A 42 3.85 -4.11 5.59
C ALA A 42 2.77 -4.82 4.76
N LEU A 43 1.88 -5.57 5.41
CA LEU A 43 0.80 -6.29 4.74
C LEU A 43 -0.15 -5.35 3.99
N VAL A 44 -0.52 -4.22 4.60
CA VAL A 44 -1.36 -3.19 3.97
C VAL A 44 -0.66 -2.61 2.75
N LEU A 45 0.62 -2.28 2.86
CA LEU A 45 1.42 -1.76 1.75
C LEU A 45 1.53 -2.79 0.61
N THR A 46 1.83 -4.05 0.92
CA THR A 46 1.91 -5.15 -0.05
C THR A 46 0.57 -5.39 -0.76
N ALA A 47 -0.55 -5.38 -0.02
CA ALA A 47 -1.88 -5.50 -0.62
C ALA A 47 -2.17 -4.32 -1.56
N GLY A 48 -1.81 -3.10 -1.16
CA GLY A 48 -1.96 -1.90 -1.97
C GLY A 48 -1.19 -1.99 -3.29
N THR A 49 0.11 -2.31 -3.23
CA THR A 49 0.96 -2.43 -4.42
C THR A 49 0.50 -3.56 -5.35
N TRP A 50 0.09 -4.70 -4.79
CA TRP A 50 -0.45 -5.81 -5.57
C TRP A 50 -1.75 -5.44 -6.30
N LEU A 51 -2.68 -4.75 -5.63
CA LEU A 51 -3.93 -4.32 -6.25
C LEU A 51 -3.70 -3.31 -7.37
N VAL A 52 -2.78 -2.34 -7.17
CA VAL A 52 -2.40 -1.39 -8.23
C VAL A 52 -1.74 -2.12 -9.39
N GLY A 53 -0.75 -2.98 -9.13
CA GLY A 53 -0.01 -3.71 -10.17
C GLY A 53 -0.87 -4.66 -10.99
N THR A 54 -1.95 -5.20 -10.40
CA THR A 54 -2.87 -6.14 -11.08
C THR A 54 -4.16 -5.48 -11.59
N SER A 55 -4.21 -4.15 -11.64
CA SER A 55 -5.43 -3.40 -12.03
C SER A 55 -5.56 -3.10 -13.53
N GLY A 56 -4.52 -3.38 -14.33
CA GLY A 56 -4.56 -3.23 -15.79
C GLY A 56 -5.12 -4.47 -16.49
N ASP A 57 -5.88 -4.25 -17.57
CA ASP A 57 -6.26 -5.31 -18.50
C ASP A 57 -5.11 -5.56 -19.50
N GLY A 58 -4.52 -6.76 -19.45
CA GLY A 58 -3.40 -7.14 -20.32
C GLY A 58 -2.47 -8.17 -19.67
N ARG A 59 -1.54 -8.72 -20.45
CA ARG A 59 -0.53 -9.67 -19.95
C ARG A 59 0.37 -8.98 -18.92
N PRO A 60 0.44 -9.46 -17.67
CA PRO A 60 1.43 -8.97 -16.71
C PRO A 60 2.82 -9.39 -17.22
N VAL A 61 3.65 -8.41 -17.60
CA VAL A 61 5.09 -8.60 -17.88
C VAL A 61 5.91 -7.90 -16.82
#